data_AF-A0A2M9GCP9-F1
#
_entry.id   AF-A0A2M9GCP9-F1
#
_cell.length_a   1.000
_cell.length_b   1.000
_cell.length_c   1.000
_cell.angle_alpha   90.00
_cell.angle_beta   90.00
_cell.angle_gamma   90.00
#
_symmetry.space_group_name_H-M   'P 1'
#
loop_
_entity.id
_entity.type
_entity.pdbx_description
1 polymer ?
#
loop_
_entity_poly.entity_id
_entity_poly.type
_entity_poly.pdbx_seq_one_letter_code
_entity_poly.pdbx_strand_id
1 'polypeptide(L)'
;MDWMQFVSALVSALAWPAAVVTVVCLLKDPILGLIPKIRSFKYGELHVDLTEELKAVQESLTGKLQEPPGDEKAPLPTPVALQLAAVSPRGAILHSWLEVEATVDLLANELGYEFSAKASAVVKMRVLNDERVIDPLIYTTFLQLSKVRNDAVHLTDREMEYQDAAMMWGSCSWLIERLNAALPPNSAEA
;
A
#
# COMPACT_ATOMS: atom_id res chain seq x y z
N MET A 1 10.84 -61.62 -18.82
CA MET A 1 9.79 -61.05 -17.95
C MET A 1 8.47 -61.28 -18.64
N ASP A 2 7.46 -61.71 -17.89
CA ASP A 2 6.11 -61.91 -18.41
C ASP A 2 5.51 -60.57 -18.82
N TRP A 3 4.78 -60.52 -19.93
CA TRP A 3 4.22 -59.27 -20.49
C TRP A 3 3.37 -58.51 -19.44
N MET A 4 2.65 -59.26 -18.61
CA MET A 4 1.88 -58.73 -17.49
C MET A 4 2.74 -58.03 -16.43
N GLN A 5 3.97 -58.50 -16.19
CA GLN A 5 4.86 -57.89 -15.20
C GLN A 5 5.45 -56.57 -15.70
N PHE A 6 5.70 -56.43 -17.01
CA PHE A 6 6.16 -55.17 -17.59
C PHE A 6 5.08 -54.08 -17.49
N VAL A 7 3.82 -54.43 -17.82
CA VAL A 7 2.69 -53.50 -17.72
C VAL A 7 2.47 -53.08 -16.26
N SER A 8 2.56 -54.01 -15.30
CA SER A 8 2.44 -53.69 -13.88
C SER A 8 3.55 -52.74 -13.41
N ALA A 9 4.81 -52.98 -13.78
CA ALA A 9 5.93 -52.14 -13.38
C ALA A 9 5.82 -50.72 -13.97
N LEU A 10 5.36 -50.62 -15.22
CA LEU A 10 5.15 -49.33 -15.89
C LEU A 10 4.02 -48.53 -15.23
N VAL A 11 2.88 -49.16 -14.93
CA VAL A 11 1.77 -48.50 -14.24
C VAL A 11 2.17 -48.05 -12.84
N SER A 12 2.89 -48.89 -12.07
CA SER A 12 3.37 -48.51 -10.74
C SER A 12 4.33 -47.33 -10.76
N ALA A 13 5.20 -47.23 -11.77
CA ALA A 13 6.14 -46.11 -11.91
C ALA A 13 5.44 -44.81 -12.32
N LEU A 14 4.41 -44.87 -13.18
CA LEU A 14 3.68 -43.68 -13.64
C LEU A 14 2.52 -43.26 -12.73
N ALA A 15 2.02 -44.14 -11.87
CA ALA A 15 0.88 -43.84 -11.00
C ALA A 15 1.16 -42.64 -10.07
N TRP A 16 2.35 -42.58 -9.47
CA TRP A 16 2.68 -41.49 -8.53
C TRP A 16 2.89 -40.13 -9.22
N PRO A 17 3.68 -40.01 -10.31
CA PRO A 17 3.76 -38.76 -11.07
C PRO A 17 2.41 -38.30 -11.60
N ALA A 18 1.59 -39.22 -12.13
CA ALA A 18 0.25 -38.90 -12.62
C ALA A 18 -0.64 -38.37 -11.48
N ALA A 19 -0.65 -39.04 -10.33
CA ALA A 19 -1.43 -38.60 -9.17
C ALA A 19 -1.02 -37.20 -8.69
N VAL A 20 0.29 -36.92 -8.58
CA VAL A 20 0.79 -35.59 -8.18
C VAL A 20 0.35 -34.51 -9.18
N VAL A 21 0.48 -34.76 -10.48
CA VAL A 21 0.06 -33.81 -11.52
C VAL A 21 -1.46 -33.59 -11.48
N THR A 22 -2.25 -34.65 -11.30
CA THR A 22 -3.72 -34.54 -11.18
C THR A 22 -4.11 -33.69 -9.97
N VAL A 23 -3.49 -33.93 -8.81
CA VAL A 23 -3.74 -33.17 -7.58
C VAL A 23 -3.37 -31.69 -7.77
N VAL A 24 -2.19 -31.39 -8.31
CA VAL A 24 -1.78 -29.99 -8.55
C VAL A 24 -2.70 -29.29 -9.54
N CYS A 25 -3.12 -29.97 -10.61
CA CYS A 25 -4.04 -29.41 -11.60
C CYS A 25 -5.45 -29.16 -11.05
N LEU A 26 -5.92 -29.97 -10.09
CA LEU A 26 -7.23 -29.76 -9.44
C LEU A 26 -7.19 -28.66 -8.37
N LEU A 27 -6.07 -28.52 -7.65
CA LEU A 27 -5.94 -27.55 -6.55
C LEU A 27 -5.45 -26.16 -6.99
N LYS A 28 -4.82 -26.01 -8.16
CA LYS A 28 -4.31 -24.71 -8.62
C LYS A 28 -5.40 -23.63 -8.69
N ASP A 29 -6.56 -23.98 -9.25
CA ASP A 29 -7.65 -23.04 -9.51
C ASP A 29 -8.36 -22.57 -8.23
N PRO A 30 -8.73 -23.46 -7.27
CA PRO A 30 -9.29 -23.01 -6.00
C PRO A 30 -8.28 -22.21 -5.17
N ILE A 31 -7.01 -22.60 -5.12
CA ILE A 31 -5.97 -21.86 -4.37
C ILE A 31 -5.80 -20.44 -4.95
N LEU A 32 -5.73 -20.30 -6.28
CA LEU A 32 -5.64 -19.00 -6.94
C LEU A 32 -6.89 -18.14 -6.70
N GLY A 33 -8.08 -18.73 -6.64
CA GLY A 33 -9.33 -18.03 -6.31
C GLY A 33 -9.47 -17.59 -4.85
N LEU A 34 -8.72 -18.20 -3.92
CA LEU A 34 -8.69 -17.84 -2.50
C LEU A 34 -7.74 -16.67 -2.19
N ILE A 35 -6.70 -16.46 -3.00
CA ILE A 35 -5.75 -15.33 -2.87
C ILE A 35 -6.44 -13.95 -2.85
N PRO A 36 -7.38 -13.62 -3.75
CA PRO A 36 -8.05 -12.31 -3.74
C PRO A 36 -8.94 -12.11 -2.50
N LYS A 37 -9.54 -13.18 -1.93
CA LYS A 37 -10.35 -13.09 -0.70
C LYS A 37 -9.49 -12.84 0.55
N ILE A 38 -8.32 -13.47 0.63
CA ILE A 38 -7.35 -13.21 1.71
C ILE A 38 -6.80 -11.78 1.60
N ARG A 39 -6.60 -11.30 0.37
CA ARG A 39 -6.22 -9.90 0.12
C ARG A 39 -7.32 -8.96 0.60
N SER A 40 -8.57 -9.11 0.15
CA SER A 40 -9.66 -8.20 0.55
C SER A 40 -9.92 -8.21 2.06
N PHE A 41 -9.78 -9.37 2.71
CA PHE A 41 -9.95 -9.50 4.15
C PHE A 41 -8.85 -8.76 4.93
N LYS A 42 -7.58 -8.91 4.52
CA LYS A 42 -6.45 -8.18 5.13
C LYS A 42 -6.51 -6.67 4.88
N TYR A 43 -6.93 -6.24 3.69
CA TYR A 43 -7.14 -4.81 3.42
C TYR A 43 -8.29 -4.25 4.25
N GLY A 44 -9.39 -5.00 4.40
CA GLY A 44 -10.52 -4.63 5.27
C GLY A 44 -10.14 -4.47 6.74
N GLU A 45 -9.40 -5.43 7.31
CA GLU A 45 -8.91 -5.35 8.70
C GLU A 45 -7.96 -4.17 8.90
N LEU A 46 -7.04 -3.92 7.95
CA LEU A 46 -6.14 -2.78 8.03
C LEU A 46 -6.86 -1.42 7.91
N HIS A 47 -7.91 -1.33 7.08
CA HIS A 47 -8.75 -0.14 7.00
C HIS A 47 -9.51 0.12 8.32
N VAL A 48 -9.93 -0.94 9.01
CA VAL A 48 -10.58 -0.85 10.32
C VAL A 48 -9.59 -0.38 11.38
N ASP A 49 -8.39 -0.96 11.44
CA ASP A 49 -7.34 -0.56 12.40
C ASP A 49 -6.88 0.90 12.18
N LEU A 50 -6.63 1.31 10.94
CA LEU A 50 -6.26 2.71 10.61
C LEU A 50 -7.37 3.70 10.96
N THR A 51 -8.64 3.36 10.68
CA THR A 51 -9.78 4.23 11.01
C THR A 51 -9.95 4.35 12.53
N GLU A 52 -9.72 3.27 13.26
CA GLU A 52 -9.81 3.22 14.71
C GLU A 52 -8.64 3.99 15.36
N GLU A 53 -7.42 3.86 14.83
CA GLU A 53 -6.26 4.66 15.25
C GLU A 53 -6.41 6.15 14.88
N LEU A 54 -6.97 6.47 13.70
CA LEU A 54 -7.30 7.84 13.28
C LEU A 54 -8.35 8.48 14.20
N LYS A 55 -9.38 7.71 14.60
CA LYS A 55 -10.38 8.15 15.58
C LYS A 55 -9.76 8.37 16.95
N ALA A 56 -8.92 7.45 17.42
CA ALA A 56 -8.23 7.58 18.71
C ALA A 56 -7.33 8.84 18.74
N VAL A 57 -6.67 9.16 17.62
CA VAL A 57 -5.87 10.38 17.47
C VAL A 57 -6.75 11.63 17.45
N GLN A 58 -7.86 11.65 16.72
CA GLN A 58 -8.80 12.79 16.73
C GLN A 58 -9.44 13.02 18.11
N GLU A 59 -9.82 11.96 18.83
CA GLU A 59 -10.35 12.07 20.19
C GLU A 59 -9.32 12.64 21.17
N SER A 60 -8.04 12.26 21.03
CA SER A 60 -6.96 12.82 21.83
C SER A 60 -6.60 14.28 21.49
N LEU A 61 -6.92 14.75 20.28
CA LEU A 61 -6.75 16.16 19.86
C LEU A 61 -7.93 17.05 20.29
N THR A 62 -9.14 16.49 20.37
CA THR A 62 -10.35 17.22 20.80
C THR A 62 -10.28 17.59 22.29
N GLY A 63 -9.49 16.87 23.09
CA GLY A 63 -9.22 17.19 24.49
C GLY A 63 -8.38 18.47 24.72
N LYS A 64 -7.85 19.13 23.68
CA LYS A 64 -6.95 20.29 23.81
C LYS A 64 -7.28 21.52 22.97
N LEU A 65 -8.34 21.54 22.17
CA LEU A 65 -8.83 22.78 21.54
C LEU A 65 -10.09 23.28 22.25
N GLN A 66 -9.95 24.37 22.99
CA GLN A 66 -11.06 25.29 23.22
C GLN A 66 -11.55 25.78 21.85
N GLU A 67 -12.84 25.60 21.56
CA GLU A 67 -13.51 26.28 20.44
C GLU A 67 -13.33 27.80 20.57
N PRO A 68 -12.75 28.48 19.56
CA PRO A 68 -13.06 29.88 19.35
C PRO A 68 -14.44 29.97 18.71
N PRO A 69 -15.28 30.95 19.11
CA PRO A 69 -16.61 31.09 18.56
C PRO A 69 -16.51 31.56 17.11
N GLY A 70 -17.23 30.87 16.23
CA GLY A 70 -17.71 31.34 14.93
C GLY A 70 -16.72 32.09 14.05
N ASP A 71 -16.16 31.40 13.06
CA ASP A 71 -15.97 32.04 11.76
C ASP A 71 -16.15 31.03 10.63
N GLU A 72 -16.99 31.42 9.68
CA GLU A 72 -17.34 30.73 8.45
C GLU A 72 -16.07 30.56 7.60
N LYS A 73 -15.33 29.47 7.78
CA LYS A 73 -14.16 29.19 6.94
C LYS A 73 -14.64 28.88 5.52
N ALA A 74 -14.31 29.80 4.61
CA ALA A 74 -14.41 29.64 3.16
C ALA A 74 -13.99 28.23 2.71
N PRO A 75 -14.57 27.67 1.63
CA PRO A 75 -14.20 26.35 1.14
C PRO A 75 -12.69 26.33 0.88
N LEU A 76 -11.96 25.50 1.63
CA LEU A 76 -10.57 25.21 1.33
C LEU A 76 -10.50 24.73 -0.13
N PRO A 77 -9.54 25.21 -0.93
CA PRO A 77 -9.42 24.76 -2.31
C PRO A 77 -9.31 23.24 -2.33
N THR A 78 -10.14 22.60 -3.15
CA THR A 78 -10.15 21.13 -3.29
C THR A 78 -8.73 20.67 -3.63
N PRO A 79 -8.17 19.68 -2.91
CA PRO A 79 -6.84 19.14 -3.20
C PRO A 79 -6.69 18.76 -4.68
N VAL A 80 -5.53 19.05 -5.28
CA VAL A 80 -5.25 18.83 -6.71
C VAL A 80 -5.52 17.39 -7.12
N ALA A 81 -5.17 16.42 -6.27
CA ALA A 81 -5.43 15.01 -6.50
C ALA A 81 -6.94 14.70 -6.64
N LEU A 82 -7.81 15.33 -5.85
CA LEU A 82 -9.26 15.13 -5.93
C LEU A 82 -9.88 15.81 -7.14
N GLN A 83 -9.34 16.96 -7.57
CA GLN A 83 -9.73 17.57 -8.85
C GLN A 83 -9.33 16.66 -10.02
N LEU A 84 -8.12 16.09 -9.97
CA LEU A 84 -7.63 15.17 -10.99
C LEU A 84 -8.42 13.86 -10.98
N ALA A 85 -8.90 13.41 -9.82
CA ALA A 85 -9.69 12.18 -9.70
C ALA A 85 -11.00 12.24 -10.48
N ALA A 86 -11.59 13.43 -10.64
CA ALA A 86 -12.81 13.63 -11.42
C ALA A 86 -12.61 13.42 -12.93
N VAL A 87 -11.38 13.60 -13.43
CA VAL A 87 -11.04 13.51 -14.86
C VAL A 87 -10.23 12.25 -15.19
N SER A 88 -9.34 11.86 -14.27
CA SER A 88 -8.48 10.69 -14.37
C SER A 88 -8.19 10.13 -12.97
N PRO A 89 -9.01 9.17 -12.48
CA PRO A 89 -8.76 8.49 -11.21
C PRO A 89 -7.35 7.87 -11.14
N ARG A 90 -6.90 7.32 -12.26
CA ARG A 90 -5.53 6.79 -12.39
C ARG A 90 -4.46 7.86 -12.26
N GLY A 91 -4.63 9.00 -12.92
CA GLY A 91 -3.72 10.14 -12.79
C GLY A 91 -3.66 10.66 -11.35
N ALA A 92 -4.80 10.72 -10.66
CA ALA A 92 -4.88 11.12 -9.27
C ALA A 92 -4.14 10.18 -8.33
N ILE A 93 -4.28 8.86 -8.50
CA ILE A 93 -3.55 7.84 -7.72
C ILE A 93 -2.03 8.02 -7.89
N LEU A 94 -1.57 8.23 -9.13
CA LEU A 94 -0.15 8.47 -9.42
C LEU A 94 0.34 9.78 -8.80
N HIS A 95 -0.46 10.85 -8.90
CA HIS A 95 -0.13 12.14 -8.31
C HIS A 95 0.02 12.04 -6.79
N SER A 96 -0.95 11.43 -6.10
CA SER A 96 -0.87 11.25 -4.64
C SER A 96 0.33 10.42 -4.21
N TRP A 97 0.72 9.42 -5.00
CA TRP A 97 1.94 8.66 -4.73
C TRP A 97 3.22 9.47 -4.92
N LEU A 98 3.29 10.33 -5.95
CA LEU A 98 4.46 11.19 -6.18
C LEU A 98 4.72 12.13 -5.00
N GLU A 99 3.67 12.62 -4.35
CA GLU A 99 3.79 13.45 -3.14
C GLU A 99 4.43 12.66 -1.99
N VAL A 100 4.07 11.39 -1.80
CA VAL A 100 4.71 10.50 -0.83
C VAL A 100 6.20 10.29 -1.17
N GLU A 101 6.52 10.00 -2.43
CA GLU A 101 7.91 9.81 -2.87
C GLU A 101 8.76 11.06 -2.61
N ALA A 102 8.21 12.25 -2.88
CA ALA A 102 8.87 13.52 -2.58
C ALA A 102 9.11 13.71 -1.07
N THR A 103 8.13 13.40 -0.22
CA THR A 103 8.28 13.50 1.24
C THR A 103 9.31 12.51 1.78
N VAL A 104 9.36 11.28 1.26
CA VAL A 104 10.41 10.31 1.63
C VAL A 104 11.80 10.82 1.26
N ASP A 105 11.93 11.43 0.08
CA ASP A 105 13.20 12.01 -0.38
C ASP A 105 13.63 13.17 0.49
N LEU A 106 12.71 14.07 0.85
CA LEU A 106 12.97 15.17 1.78
C LEU A 106 13.40 14.64 3.16
N LEU A 107 12.65 13.71 3.74
CA LEU A 107 12.98 13.12 5.04
C LEU A 107 14.37 12.46 5.06
N ALA A 108 14.67 11.67 4.03
CA ALA A 108 15.99 11.04 3.89
C ALA A 108 17.12 12.09 3.83
N ASN A 109 16.94 13.15 3.05
CA ASN A 109 17.94 14.20 2.87
C ASN A 109 18.13 15.03 4.16
N GLU A 110 17.05 15.43 4.82
CA GLU A 110 17.08 16.23 6.06
C GLU A 110 17.74 15.47 7.22
N LEU A 111 17.62 14.15 7.24
CA LEU A 111 18.28 13.29 8.23
C LEU A 111 19.72 12.92 7.83
N GLY A 112 20.21 13.39 6.68
CA GLY A 112 21.59 13.18 6.24
C GLY A 112 21.88 11.77 5.69
N TYR A 113 20.85 11.01 5.29
CA TYR A 113 21.05 9.71 4.65
C TYR A 113 21.46 9.87 3.19
N GLU A 114 22.67 9.41 2.86
CA GLU A 114 23.14 9.40 1.48
C GLU A 114 22.65 8.15 0.75
N PHE A 115 21.78 8.38 -0.24
CA PHE A 115 21.35 7.34 -1.17
C PHE A 115 21.93 7.57 -2.55
N SER A 116 22.14 6.49 -3.31
CA SER A 116 22.40 6.60 -4.74
C SER A 116 21.23 7.32 -5.43
N ALA A 117 21.51 8.14 -6.44
CA ALA A 117 20.48 8.80 -7.26
C ALA A 117 19.48 7.82 -7.91
N LYS A 118 19.83 6.52 -7.98
CA LYS A 118 18.97 5.45 -8.51
C LYS A 118 18.23 4.66 -7.42
N ALA A 119 18.41 4.99 -6.15
CA ALA A 119 17.76 4.30 -5.06
C ALA A 119 16.24 4.56 -5.11
N SER A 120 15.45 3.48 -5.06
CA SER A 120 14.00 3.60 -5.03
C SER A 120 13.51 4.06 -3.66
N ALA A 121 12.33 4.68 -3.61
CA ALA A 121 11.69 5.08 -2.36
C ALA A 121 11.51 3.90 -1.38
N VAL A 122 11.32 2.67 -1.90
CA VAL A 122 11.26 1.43 -1.11
C VAL A 122 12.57 1.15 -0.37
N VAL A 123 13.71 1.39 -1.02
CA VAL A 123 15.03 1.22 -0.38
C VAL A 123 15.22 2.27 0.71
N LYS A 124 14.86 3.53 0.44
CA LYS A 124 14.95 4.62 1.41
C LYS A 124 14.11 4.34 2.65
N MET A 125 12.84 4.00 2.45
CA MET A 125 11.91 3.64 3.52
C MET A 125 12.35 2.44 4.36
N ARG A 126 13.00 1.45 3.73
CA ARG A 126 13.55 0.30 4.46
C ARG A 126 14.66 0.75 5.43
N VAL A 127 15.60 1.55 4.95
CA VAL A 127 16.68 2.07 5.81
C VAL A 127 16.12 2.91 6.95
N LEU A 128 15.17 3.81 6.66
CA LEU A 128 14.52 4.62 7.71
C LEU A 128 13.82 3.76 8.77
N ASN A 129 13.19 2.66 8.37
CA ASN A 129 12.58 1.71 9.29
C ASN A 129 13.61 0.91 10.10
N ASP A 130 14.68 0.44 9.45
CA ASP A 130 15.73 -0.35 10.09
C ASP A 130 16.48 0.49 11.15
N GLU A 131 16.68 1.78 10.89
CA GLU A 131 17.25 2.77 11.81
C GLU A 131 16.24 3.30 12.85
N ARG A 132 14.99 2.80 12.84
CA ARG A 132 13.90 3.18 13.76
C ARG A 132 13.55 4.68 13.74
N VAL A 133 13.81 5.35 12.62
CA VAL A 133 13.37 6.74 12.40
C VAL A 133 11.86 6.80 12.23
N ILE A 134 11.29 5.80 11.56
CA ILE A 134 9.86 5.66 11.31
C ILE A 134 9.31 4.44 12.01
N ASP A 135 8.03 4.50 12.37
CA ASP A 135 7.31 3.39 12.97
C ASP A 135 7.07 2.27 11.93
N PRO A 136 7.08 0.98 12.34
CA PRO A 136 6.76 -0.14 11.45
C PRO A 136 5.41 0.00 10.72
N LEU A 137 4.42 0.64 11.34
CA LEU A 137 3.14 0.94 10.70
C LEU A 137 3.33 1.84 9.48
N ILE A 138 4.09 2.92 9.60
CA ILE A 138 4.41 3.85 8.51
C ILE A 138 5.06 3.10 7.34
N TYR A 139 6.02 2.22 7.65
CA TYR A 139 6.71 1.42 6.65
C TYR A 139 5.78 0.42 5.94
N THR A 140 4.95 -0.30 6.69
CA THR A 140 4.01 -1.27 6.09
C THR A 140 2.94 -0.60 5.23
N THR A 141 2.37 0.52 5.69
CA THR A 141 1.42 1.34 4.92
C THR A 141 2.06 1.83 3.62
N PHE A 142 3.29 2.33 3.67
CA PHE A 142 4.03 2.73 2.47
C PHE A 142 4.16 1.59 1.45
N LEU A 143 4.53 0.37 1.88
CA LEU A 143 4.68 -0.78 0.98
C LEU A 143 3.35 -1.16 0.32
N GLN A 144 2.25 -1.09 1.07
CA GLN A 144 0.92 -1.40 0.56
C GLN A 144 0.47 -0.36 -0.47
N LEU A 145 0.66 0.92 -0.21
CA LEU A 145 0.36 1.99 -1.16
C LEU A 145 1.24 1.92 -2.42
N SER A 146 2.51 1.57 -2.27
CA SER A 146 3.42 1.33 -3.40
C SER A 146 2.87 0.24 -4.33
N LYS A 147 2.33 -0.83 -3.73
CA LYS A 147 1.70 -1.92 -4.49
C LYS A 147 0.42 -1.46 -5.19
N VAL A 148 -0.45 -0.70 -4.51
CA VAL A 148 -1.66 -0.12 -5.13
C VAL A 148 -1.30 0.74 -6.33
N ARG A 149 -0.27 1.57 -6.21
CA ARG A 149 0.26 2.37 -7.32
C ARG A 149 0.77 1.50 -8.47
N ASN A 150 1.52 0.44 -8.19
CA ASN A 150 2.01 -0.45 -9.24
C ASN A 150 0.85 -1.20 -9.93
N ASP A 151 -0.14 -1.65 -9.16
CA ASP A 151 -1.34 -2.28 -9.68
C ASP A 151 -2.13 -1.30 -10.57
N ALA A 152 -2.27 -0.03 -10.16
CA ALA A 152 -2.87 1.02 -10.98
C ALA A 152 -2.12 1.30 -12.30
N VAL A 153 -0.80 1.07 -12.34
CA VAL A 153 0.02 1.20 -13.56
C VAL A 153 -0.12 -0.02 -14.48
N HIS A 154 -0.16 -1.22 -13.91
CA HIS A 154 -0.05 -2.47 -14.68
C HIS A 154 -1.40 -3.14 -15.00
N LEU A 155 -2.44 -2.95 -14.18
CA LEU A 155 -3.77 -3.50 -14.40
C LEU A 155 -4.61 -2.51 -15.21
N THR A 156 -4.52 -2.62 -16.53
CA THR A 156 -5.29 -1.80 -17.48
C THR A 156 -6.75 -2.28 -17.61
N ASP A 157 -7.08 -3.46 -17.07
CA ASP A 157 -8.36 -4.14 -17.28
C ASP A 157 -9.47 -3.78 -16.27
N ARG A 158 -9.14 -3.13 -15.15
CA ARG A 158 -10.14 -2.61 -14.19
C ARG A 158 -10.28 -1.11 -14.39
N GLU A 159 -11.48 -0.65 -14.76
CA GLU A 159 -11.81 0.77 -14.68
C GLU A 159 -11.74 1.22 -13.21
N MET A 160 -10.91 2.24 -12.95
CA MET A 160 -10.78 2.82 -11.61
C MET A 160 -11.76 3.98 -11.47
N GLU A 161 -12.39 4.07 -10.30
CA GLU A 161 -13.40 5.08 -10.02
C GLU A 161 -12.84 6.24 -9.19
N TYR A 162 -13.56 7.36 -9.18
CA TYR A 162 -13.25 8.51 -8.34
C TYR A 162 -13.03 8.12 -6.87
N GLN A 163 -13.82 7.18 -6.36
CA GLN A 163 -13.71 6.72 -4.98
C GLN A 163 -12.38 6.01 -4.69
N ASP A 164 -11.87 5.18 -5.62
CA ASP A 164 -10.57 4.53 -5.46
C ASP A 164 -9.45 5.60 -5.34
N ALA A 165 -9.51 6.65 -6.16
CA ALA A 165 -8.56 7.76 -6.13
C ALA A 165 -8.67 8.62 -4.87
N ALA A 166 -9.89 8.86 -4.36
CA ALA A 166 -10.09 9.59 -3.12
C ALA A 166 -9.56 8.83 -1.90
N MET A 167 -9.73 7.50 -1.86
CA MET A 167 -9.16 6.66 -0.80
C MET A 167 -7.62 6.65 -0.85
N MET A 168 -7.05 6.58 -2.06
CA MET A 168 -5.60 6.68 -2.25
C MET A 168 -5.07 8.02 -1.74
N TRP A 169 -5.72 9.13 -2.11
CA TRP A 169 -5.34 10.46 -1.65
C TRP A 169 -5.34 10.55 -0.12
N GLY A 170 -6.44 10.15 0.54
CA GLY A 170 -6.53 10.21 2.01
C GLY A 170 -5.44 9.39 2.70
N SER A 171 -5.13 8.21 2.16
CA SER A 171 -4.06 7.34 2.69
C SER A 171 -2.66 7.94 2.48
N CYS A 172 -2.42 8.57 1.33
CA CYS A 172 -1.16 9.26 1.04
C CYS A 172 -1.00 10.50 1.92
N SER A 173 -2.05 11.29 2.12
CA SER A 173 -2.02 12.48 2.98
C SER A 173 -1.70 12.12 4.42
N TRP A 174 -2.31 11.07 4.96
CA TRP A 174 -1.96 10.55 6.29
C TRP A 174 -0.49 10.14 6.37
N LEU A 175 0.01 9.42 5.36
CA LEU A 175 1.39 8.97 5.34
C LEU A 175 2.37 10.15 5.29
N ILE A 176 2.08 11.16 4.47
CA ILE A 176 2.87 12.40 4.38
C ILE A 176 2.90 13.12 5.72
N GLU A 177 1.76 13.26 6.39
CA GLU A 177 1.70 13.89 7.72
C GLU A 177 2.58 13.15 8.74
N ARG A 178 2.56 11.81 8.73
CA ARG A 178 3.39 10.99 9.62
C ARG A 178 4.88 11.07 9.30
N LEU A 179 5.24 11.09 8.02
CA LEU A 179 6.64 11.27 7.60
C LEU A 179 7.14 12.67 7.96
N ASN A 180 6.31 13.70 7.79
CA ASN A 180 6.65 15.06 8.20
C ASN A 180 6.78 15.21 9.72
N ALA A 181 5.99 14.47 10.50
CA ALA A 181 6.13 14.45 11.96
C ALA A 181 7.47 13.84 12.42
N ALA A 182 8.12 13.03 11.58
CA ALA A 182 9.46 12.49 11.83
C ALA A 182 10.59 13.46 11.43
N LEU A 183 10.28 14.59 10.77
CA LEU A 183 11.26 15.61 10.44
C LEU A 183 11.69 16.41 11.69
N PRO A 184 12.95 16.85 11.76
CA PRO A 184 13.38 17.78 12.78
C PRO A 184 12.65 19.13 12.65
N PRO A 185 12.36 19.84 13.76
CA PRO A 185 11.49 21.04 13.77
C PRO A 185 12.00 22.24 12.97
N ASN A 186 13.21 22.22 12.44
CA ASN A 186 13.80 23.32 11.67
C ASN A 186 13.57 23.25 10.15
N SER A 187 12.92 22.20 9.64
CA SER A 187 12.75 21.98 8.18
C SER A 187 11.36 22.35 7.65
N ALA A 188 10.45 22.87 8.49
CA ALA A 188 9.07 23.22 8.09
C ALA A 188 8.91 24.66 7.53
N GLU A 189 9.98 25.45 7.42
CA GLU A 189 9.95 26.87 7.04
C GLU A 189 10.77 27.24 5.78
N ALA A 190 11.17 26.27 4.94
CA ALA A 190 11.93 26.54 3.71
C ALA A 190 11.12 26.29 2.43
#